data_AF-A0A929GL05-F1
#
_entry.id   AF-A0A929GL05-F1
#
_cell.length_a   1.000
_cell.length_b   1.000
_cell.length_c   1.000
_cell.angle_alpha   90.00
_cell.angle_beta   90.00
_cell.angle_gamma   90.00
#
_symmetry.space_group_name_H-M   'P 1'
#
loop_
_entity.id
_entity.type
_entity.pdbx_description
1 polymer ?
#
loop_
_entity_poly.entity_id
_entity_poly.type
_entity_poly.pdbx_seq_one_letter_code
_entity_poly.pdbx_strand_id
1 'polypeptide(L)' 'MSAAGQKRLPSKARALVAWDVLELSDATLNKLAVRLGRDASTLNSAAKRFDRRCYNEPEFKEKIER' A
#
# COMPACT_ATOMS: atom_id res chain seq x y z
N MET A 1 -15.02 19.41 6.77
CA MET A 1 -14.40 19.11 5.46
C MET A 1 -12.93 18.75 5.70
N SER A 2 -12.47 17.54 5.35
CA SER A 2 -11.06 17.17 5.49
C SER A 2 -10.23 17.82 4.39
N ALA A 3 -9.15 18.51 4.76
CA ALA A 3 -8.28 19.22 3.82
C ALA A 3 -7.67 18.27 2.76
N ALA A 4 -7.57 18.76 1.51
CA ALA A 4 -6.95 18.05 0.41
C ALA A 4 -5.48 17.75 0.75
N GLY A 5 -5.19 16.49 1.09
CA GLY A 5 -3.84 16.03 1.48
C GLY A 5 -3.81 15.13 2.72
N GLN A 6 -4.74 15.29 3.67
CA GLN A 6 -4.74 14.48 4.92
C GLN A 6 -4.97 12.98 4.68
N LYS A 7 -5.66 12.62 3.60
CA LYS A 7 -5.86 11.21 3.22
C LYS A 7 -4.65 10.59 2.49
N ARG A 8 -3.64 11.38 2.12
CA ARG A 8 -2.50 10.93 1.30
C ARG A 8 -1.53 10.05 2.08
N LEU A 9 -1.22 10.43 3.32
CA LEU A 9 -0.34 9.65 4.20
C LEU A 9 -0.96 8.29 4.59
N PRO A 10 -2.22 8.23 5.09
CA PRO A 10 -2.90 6.96 5.34
C PRO A 10 -3.04 6.07 4.08
N SER A 11 -3.16 6.67 2.89
CA SER A 11 -3.26 5.91 1.64
C SER A 11 -1.94 5.30 1.20
N LYS A 12 -0.81 5.98 1.44
CA LYS A 12 0.54 5.44 1.15
C LYS A 12 0.87 4.28 2.09
N ALA A 13 0.64 4.45 3.40
CA ALA A 13 0.88 3.39 4.38
C ALA A 13 0.08 2.12 4.05
N ARG A 14 -1.18 2.25 3.64
CA ARG A 14 -2.00 1.11 3.21
C ARG A 14 -1.48 0.44 1.94
N ALA A 15 -0.93 1.22 1.01
CA ALA A 15 -0.37 0.68 -0.23
C ALA A 15 0.93 -0.10 0.04
N LEU A 16 1.79 0.42 0.93
CA LEU A 16 2.99 -0.27 1.41
C LEU A 16 2.65 -1.58 2.12
N VAL A 17 1.79 -1.55 3.15
CA VAL A 17 1.43 -2.78 3.89
C VAL A 17 0.74 -3.81 3.00
N ALA A 18 -0.06 -3.38 2.02
CA ALA A 18 -0.66 -4.31 1.05
C ALA A 18 0.38 -4.92 0.10
N TRP A 19 1.41 -4.16 -0.28
CA TRP A 19 2.54 -4.67 -1.05
C TRP A 19 3.39 -5.63 -0.22
N ASP A 20 3.74 -5.27 1.02
CA ASP A 20 4.50 -6.15 1.95
C ASP A 20 3.80 -7.48 2.18
N VAL A 21 2.46 -7.48 2.33
CA VAL A 21 1.69 -8.71 2.51
C VAL A 21 1.79 -9.63 1.29
N LEU A 22 1.87 -9.07 0.09
CA LEU A 22 2.00 -9.84 -1.15
C LEU A 22 3.43 -10.33 -1.40
N GLU A 23 4.44 -9.54 -1.04
CA GLU A 23 5.83 -9.80 -1.40
C GLU A 23 6.58 -10.58 -0.31
N LEU A 24 6.27 -10.34 0.96
CA LEU A 24 7.08 -10.75 2.10
C LEU A 24 6.35 -11.65 3.11
N SER A 25 5.09 -12.01 2.86
CA SER A 25 4.31 -12.77 3.83
C SER A 25 3.40 -13.82 3.18
N ASP A 26 3.10 -14.89 3.93
CA ASP A 26 2.10 -15.89 3.54
C ASP A 26 0.64 -15.46 3.85
N ALA A 27 0.45 -14.25 4.38
CA ALA A 27 -0.87 -13.72 4.66
C ALA A 27 -1.58 -13.28 3.38
N THR A 28 -2.91 -13.33 3.37
CA THR A 28 -3.70 -12.88 2.23
C THR A 28 -4.20 -11.46 2.41
N LEU A 29 -4.38 -10.74 1.29
CA LEU A 29 -5.01 -9.42 1.29
C LEU A 29 -6.41 -9.43 1.92
N ASN A 30 -7.13 -10.56 1.88
CA ASN A 30 -8.43 -10.70 2.52
C ASN A 30 -8.33 -10.56 4.05
N LYS A 31 -7.31 -11.18 4.67
CA LYS A 31 -7.08 -11.04 6.12
C LYS A 31 -6.72 -9.59 6.48
N LEU A 32 -5.90 -8.94 5.65
CA LEU A 32 -5.53 -7.53 5.82
C LEU A 32 -6.75 -6.60 5.65
N ALA A 33 -7.58 -6.86 4.64
CA ALA A 33 -8.80 -6.13 4.32
C ALA A 33 -9.77 -6.10 5.52
N VAL A 34 -10.01 -7.27 6.15
CA VAL A 34 -10.83 -7.38 7.37
C VAL A 34 -10.25 -6.53 8.50
N ARG A 35 -8.94 -6.62 8.77
CA ARG A 35 -8.29 -5.85 9.83
C ARG A 35 -8.36 -4.34 9.60
N LEU A 36 -8.30 -3.89 8.36
CA LEU A 36 -8.30 -2.47 8.01
C LEU A 36 -9.71 -1.91 7.74
N GLY A 37 -10.76 -2.73 7.79
CA GLY A 37 -12.11 -2.33 7.40
C GLY A 37 -12.18 -1.84 5.95
N ARG A 38 -11.47 -2.52 5.04
CA ARG A 38 -11.34 -2.15 3.63
C ARG A 38 -11.65 -3.33 2.72
N ASP A 39 -11.91 -3.01 1.47
CA ASP A 39 -12.09 -4.02 0.43
C ASP A 39 -10.72 -4.51 -0.10
N ALA A 40 -10.61 -5.82 -0.31
CA ALA A 40 -9.37 -6.46 -0.75
C ALA A 40 -8.95 -6.03 -2.16
N SER A 41 -9.90 -5.76 -3.07
CA SER A 41 -9.59 -5.26 -4.42
C SER A 41 -9.01 -3.85 -4.39
N THR A 42 -9.43 -3.04 -3.42
CA THR A 42 -8.86 -1.70 -3.16
C THR A 42 -7.41 -1.81 -2.69
N LEU A 43 -7.11 -2.75 -1.78
CA LEU A 43 -5.75 -3.01 -1.30
C LEU A 43 -4.86 -3.56 -2.42
N ASN A 44 -5.35 -4.51 -3.20
CA ASN A 44 -4.65 -5.06 -4.36
C ASN A 44 -4.29 -3.95 -5.37
N SER A 45 -5.26 -3.10 -5.71
CA SER A 45 -5.02 -1.96 -6.60
C SER A 45 -4.03 -0.94 -6.03
N ALA A 46 -4.01 -0.77 -4.70
CA ALA A 46 -3.04 0.08 -4.03
C ALA A 46 -1.62 -0.51 -4.09
N ALA A 47 -1.48 -1.81 -3.81
CA ALA A 47 -0.21 -2.54 -3.89
C ALA A 47 0.37 -2.49 -5.31
N LYS A 48 -0.43 -2.77 -6.36
CA LYS A 48 0.03 -2.69 -7.76
C LYS A 48 0.53 -1.30 -8.15
N ARG A 49 -0.15 -0.24 -7.69
CA ARG A 49 0.30 1.14 -7.95
C ARG A 49 1.58 1.47 -7.19
N PHE A 50 1.73 0.93 -5.98
CA PHE A 50 2.93 1.08 -5.17
C PHE A 50 4.11 0.39 -5.83
N ASP A 51 3.94 -0.87 -6.24
CA ASP A 51 4.94 -1.67 -6.94
C ASP A 51 5.43 -0.98 -8.22
N ARG A 52 4.47 -0.56 -9.07
CA ARG A 52 4.78 0.20 -10.29
C ARG A 52 5.54 1.50 -10.01
N ARG A 53 5.25 2.13 -8.87
CA ARG A 53 5.96 3.34 -8.45
C ARG A 53 7.38 3.02 -8.00
N CYS A 54 7.59 1.96 -7.22
CA CYS A 54 8.93 1.51 -6.83
C CYS A 54 9.78 1.14 -8.06
N TYR A 55 9.17 0.56 -9.10
CA TYR A 55 9.83 0.27 -10.37
C TYR A 55 10.20 1.53 -11.15
N ASN A 56 9.29 2.51 -11.25
CA ASN A 56 9.51 3.72 -12.04
C ASN A 56 10.32 4.82 -11.32
N GLU A 57 10.33 4.83 -9.99
CA GLU A 57 10.98 5.84 -9.15
C GLU A 57 11.98 5.15 -8.20
N PRO A 58 13.23 4.84 -8.63
CA PRO A 58 14.22 4.16 -7.78
C PRO A 58 14.49 4.89 -6.46
N GLU A 59 14.53 6.22 -6.47
CA GLU A 59 14.67 7.04 -5.25
C GLU A 59 13.50 6.87 -4.26
N PHE A 60 12.32 6.54 -4.76
CA PHE A 60 11.17 6.24 -3.91
C PHE A 60 11.34 4.87 -3.23
N LYS A 61 11.86 3.89 -3.96
CA LYS A 61 12.18 2.57 -3.43
C LYS A 61 13.25 2.66 -2.33
N GLU A 62 14.36 3.36 -2.57
CA GLU A 62 15.41 3.57 -1.57
C GLU A 62 14.91 4.26 -0.29
N LYS A 63 13.95 5.17 -0.40
CA LYS A 63 13.33 5.84 0.76
C LYS A 63 12.43 4.92 1.59
N ILE A 64 11.94 3.82 1.01
CA ILE A 64 11.10 2.85 1.70
C ILE A 64 11.96 1.74 2.34
N GLU A 65 13.10 1.40 1.72
CA GLU A 65 14.04 0.36 2.20
C GLU A 65 15.00 0.84 3.31
N ARG A 66 15.07 2.15 3.56
CA ARG A 66 15.86 2.77 4.63
C ARG A 66 15.08 2.89 5.94
#